data_AF-A0A7X7FMU5-F1
#
_entry.id   AF-A0A7X7FMU5-F1
#
_cell.length_a   1.000
_cell.length_b   1.000
_cell.length_c   1.000
_cell.angle_alpha   90.00
_cell.angle_beta   90.00
_cell.angle_gamma   90.00
#
_symmetry.space_group_name_H-M   'P 1'
#
loop_
_entity.id
_entity.type
_entity.pdbx_description
1 polymer ?
#
loop_
_entity_poly.entity_id
_entity_poly.type
_entity_poly.pdbx_seq_one_letter_code
_entity_poly.pdbx_strand_id
1 'polypeptide(L)'
;MRTRNLPVAILFAGILSVPAWAQETAEPRARRERPAARRGEGGEGAGGRAMDGTRWRAMMANQQMERLTKELDLTKEQQEKIHKLITDQHNQMREQMQKRLTENGPKLRELRTQLQDAQTAGDREKVKKLEGQMRELMGDDKTDAARQKLMNDVEALLTAEQKPKFQKIKMDVFNPRPSLEENPEVLLRAVESLELPKDKADKIKGLVDEYRTKHRALRPRDRDEKAEKEAKAASAEVYKKVMAELTPEQQTKVKEWRPSSTMMGWPRGEGRWQRGGEGAGEGRGERRGAGRQGDAPTEDKPKE
;
A
#
# COMPACT_ATOMS: atom_id res chain seq x y z
N MET A 1 2.96 -60.77 2.46
CA MET A 1 3.92 -60.13 1.53
C MET A 1 4.82 -59.20 2.33
N ARG A 2 6.13 -59.46 2.36
CA ARG A 2 7.13 -58.68 3.10
C ARG A 2 7.89 -57.80 2.12
N THR A 3 7.95 -56.49 2.34
CA THR A 3 8.85 -55.58 1.61
C THR A 3 9.86 -54.99 2.58
N ARG A 4 11.13 -55.07 2.16
CA ARG A 4 12.35 -54.82 2.91
C ARG A 4 12.69 -53.33 2.90
N ASN A 5 13.15 -52.82 4.05
CA ASN A 5 13.80 -51.51 4.17
C ASN A 5 15.31 -51.66 3.94
N LEU A 6 15.92 -50.76 3.16
CA LEU A 6 17.36 -50.60 3.02
C LEU A 6 17.76 -49.18 3.47
N PRO A 7 18.78 -49.00 4.32
CA PRO A 7 19.31 -47.68 4.65
C PRO A 7 20.46 -47.30 3.71
N VAL A 8 20.45 -46.06 3.22
CA VAL A 8 21.57 -45.44 2.50
C VAL A 8 22.31 -44.54 3.48
N ALA A 9 23.57 -44.89 3.75
CA ALA A 9 24.52 -44.05 4.48
C ALA A 9 25.24 -43.13 3.48
N ILE A 10 25.30 -41.82 3.78
CA ILE A 10 26.06 -40.84 3.02
C ILE A 10 27.17 -40.30 3.91
N LEU A 11 28.41 -40.61 3.52
CA LEU A 11 29.67 -40.08 4.04
C LEU A 11 29.99 -38.78 3.28
N PHE A 12 30.09 -37.66 3.97
CA PHE A 12 30.70 -36.43 3.43
C PHE A 12 31.98 -36.12 4.18
N ALA A 13 33.10 -36.26 3.46
CA ALA A 13 34.42 -35.79 3.86
C ALA A 13 34.48 -34.26 3.68
N GLY A 14 34.79 -33.55 4.78
CA GLY A 14 35.01 -32.12 4.78
C GLY A 14 36.49 -31.78 4.63
N ILE A 15 36.83 -31.04 3.57
CA ILE A 15 38.05 -30.24 3.47
C ILE A 15 37.66 -28.99 2.69
N LEU A 16 37.79 -27.81 3.28
CA LEU A 16 38.25 -26.58 2.61
C LEU A 16 38.61 -25.53 3.66
N SER A 17 39.91 -25.30 3.80
CA SER A 17 40.55 -24.25 4.59
C SER A 17 41.11 -23.20 3.64
N VAL A 18 40.74 -21.92 3.77
CA VAL A 18 41.50 -20.75 3.26
C VAL A 18 41.05 -19.46 3.99
N PRO A 19 41.81 -18.33 3.96
CA PRO A 19 42.48 -17.82 5.15
C PRO A 19 42.14 -16.35 5.50
N ALA A 20 42.86 -15.88 6.51
CA ALA A 20 42.90 -14.59 7.17
C ALA A 20 42.78 -13.33 6.29
N TRP A 21 42.03 -12.38 6.83
CA TRP A 21 41.94 -10.99 6.39
C TRP A 21 43.23 -10.23 6.73
N ALA A 22 43.85 -9.64 5.73
CA ALA A 22 44.94 -8.68 5.88
C ALA A 22 44.36 -7.29 6.21
N GLN A 23 44.92 -6.67 7.25
CA GLN A 23 44.79 -5.26 7.58
C GLN A 23 45.60 -4.44 6.58
N GLU A 24 45.06 -3.36 6.03
CA GLU A 24 45.89 -2.27 5.53
C GLU A 24 45.25 -0.88 5.76
N THR A 25 45.97 -0.14 6.58
CA THR A 25 46.31 1.30 6.49
C THR A 25 45.20 2.35 6.45
N ALA A 26 45.06 3.01 7.60
CA ALA A 26 44.53 4.35 7.73
C ALA A 26 45.59 5.39 7.29
N GLU A 27 45.20 6.31 6.41
CA GLU A 27 45.93 7.56 6.16
C GLU A 27 45.17 8.78 6.70
N PRO A 28 45.88 9.81 7.19
CA PRO A 28 45.29 11.04 7.72
C PRO A 28 44.87 12.00 6.59
N ARG A 29 43.58 12.35 6.55
CA ARG A 29 43.08 13.37 5.61
C ARG A 29 43.52 14.77 6.03
N ALA A 30 44.43 15.33 5.24
CA ALA A 30 44.78 16.73 5.24
C ALA A 30 43.56 17.63 4.97
N ARG A 31 43.44 18.68 5.77
CA ARG A 31 42.55 19.83 5.59
C ARG A 31 42.88 20.49 4.24
N ARG A 32 42.01 20.38 3.25
CA ARG A 32 42.03 21.23 2.05
C ARG A 32 40.78 22.11 1.99
N GLU A 33 41.07 23.35 1.69
CA GLU A 33 40.20 24.52 1.62
C GLU A 33 39.00 24.27 0.70
N ARG A 34 37.84 24.82 1.10
CA ARG A 34 36.60 24.81 0.31
C ARG A 34 36.69 25.85 -0.81
N PRO A 35 36.71 25.47 -2.09
CA PRO A 35 36.35 26.38 -3.17
C PRO A 35 34.83 26.58 -3.23
N ALA A 36 34.47 27.71 -3.85
CA ALA A 36 33.18 28.36 -3.86
C ALA A 36 31.99 27.49 -4.31
N ALA A 37 30.83 27.90 -3.80
CA ALA A 37 29.51 27.31 -3.99
C ALA A 37 29.18 27.00 -5.47
N ARG A 38 29.16 25.71 -5.80
CA ARG A 38 28.49 25.19 -7.00
C ARG A 38 26.99 25.28 -6.79
N ARG A 39 26.41 26.34 -7.35
CA ARG A 39 24.98 26.59 -7.44
C ARG A 39 24.35 25.57 -8.40
N GLY A 40 23.52 24.68 -7.86
CA GLY A 40 22.47 24.00 -8.62
C GLY A 40 22.74 22.57 -9.06
N GLU A 41 23.42 21.75 -8.26
CA GLU A 41 23.27 20.29 -8.39
C GLU A 41 21.93 19.93 -7.75
N GLY A 42 20.98 19.57 -8.60
CA GLY A 42 19.58 19.30 -8.26
C GLY A 42 19.52 18.34 -7.09
N GLY A 43 18.77 18.75 -6.07
CA GLY A 43 18.60 17.97 -4.86
C GLY A 43 18.33 16.52 -5.22
N GLU A 44 19.14 15.64 -4.66
CA GLU A 44 18.71 14.34 -4.16
C GLU A 44 17.49 14.62 -3.29
N GLY A 45 16.37 14.87 -3.96
CA GLY A 45 15.08 14.93 -3.34
C GLY A 45 14.97 13.64 -2.56
N ALA A 46 14.41 13.77 -1.37
CA ALA A 46 13.83 12.69 -0.62
C ALA A 46 12.71 12.00 -1.43
N GLY A 47 13.02 11.51 -2.64
CA GLY A 47 12.41 10.38 -3.28
C GLY A 47 12.73 9.22 -2.37
N GLY A 48 11.94 9.14 -1.29
CA GLY A 48 12.00 8.09 -0.31
C GLY A 48 12.19 6.81 -1.08
N ARG A 49 13.28 6.10 -0.76
CA ARG A 49 13.46 4.72 -1.16
C ARG A 49 12.11 4.07 -0.89
N ALA A 50 11.34 3.87 -1.96
CA ALA A 50 10.11 3.13 -1.90
C ALA A 50 10.60 1.80 -1.39
N MET A 51 10.44 1.58 -0.08
CA MET A 51 10.85 0.34 0.56
C MET A 51 10.21 -0.72 -0.30
N ASP A 52 11.05 -1.46 -1.02
CA ASP A 52 10.65 -2.45 -2.00
C ASP A 52 9.42 -3.16 -1.46
N GLY A 53 8.27 -2.97 -2.11
CA GLY A 53 6.98 -3.45 -1.60
C GLY A 53 6.99 -4.96 -1.33
N THR A 54 7.95 -5.65 -1.93
CA THR A 54 8.31 -7.05 -1.69
C THR A 54 8.73 -7.31 -0.23
N ARG A 55 9.50 -6.41 0.40
CA ARG A 55 9.96 -6.55 1.80
C ARG A 55 8.82 -6.38 2.81
N TRP A 56 7.88 -5.46 2.57
CA TRP A 56 6.70 -5.30 3.42
C TRP A 56 5.76 -6.50 3.33
N ARG A 57 5.56 -7.08 2.13
CA ARG A 57 4.76 -8.30 1.99
C ARG A 57 5.39 -9.51 2.68
N ALA A 58 6.71 -9.67 2.63
CA ALA A 58 7.40 -10.75 3.33
C ALA A 58 7.26 -10.64 4.86
N MET A 59 7.33 -9.42 5.42
CA MET A 59 7.08 -9.22 6.85
C MET A 59 5.64 -9.57 7.26
N MET A 60 4.65 -9.26 6.43
CA MET A 60 3.25 -9.58 6.72
C MET A 60 3.01 -11.10 6.78
N ALA A 61 3.66 -11.90 5.91
CA ALA A 61 3.52 -13.36 5.93
C ALA A 61 4.02 -13.96 7.25
N ASN A 62 5.17 -13.48 7.76
CA ASN A 62 5.72 -13.94 9.03
C ASN A 62 4.83 -13.53 10.21
N GLN A 63 4.33 -12.29 10.23
CA GLN A 63 3.41 -11.83 11.27
C GLN A 63 2.09 -12.62 11.27
N GLN A 64 1.57 -12.97 10.10
CA GLN A 64 0.38 -13.82 9.98
C GLN A 64 0.63 -15.22 10.51
N MET A 65 1.82 -15.79 10.27
CA MET A 65 2.19 -17.12 10.77
C MET A 65 2.37 -17.14 12.29
N GLU A 66 2.98 -16.11 12.87
CA GLU A 66 3.07 -15.96 14.32
C GLU A 66 1.69 -15.91 14.96
N ARG A 67 0.75 -15.20 14.34
CA ARG A 67 -0.64 -15.11 14.81
C ARG A 67 -1.36 -16.45 14.72
N LEU A 68 -1.24 -17.16 13.59
CA LEU A 68 -1.80 -18.51 13.42
C LEU A 68 -1.26 -19.48 14.47
N THR A 69 0.06 -19.44 14.71
CA THR A 69 0.72 -20.29 15.71
C THR A 69 0.21 -20.03 17.12
N LYS A 70 0.08 -18.76 17.51
CA LYS A 70 -0.37 -18.35 18.84
C LYS A 70 -1.85 -18.63 19.10
N GLU A 71 -2.72 -18.44 18.11
CA GLU A 71 -4.17 -18.56 18.31
C GLU A 71 -4.70 -20.00 18.14
N LEU A 72 -3.98 -20.86 17.41
CA LEU A 72 -4.40 -22.25 17.14
C LEU A 72 -3.67 -23.30 17.98
N ASP A 73 -2.74 -22.88 18.85
CA ASP A 73 -1.95 -23.77 19.69
C ASP A 73 -1.29 -24.90 18.86
N LEU A 74 -0.72 -24.52 17.70
CA LEU A 74 -0.19 -25.49 16.73
C LEU A 74 0.94 -26.32 17.33
N THR A 75 0.95 -27.63 17.05
CA THR A 75 2.10 -28.48 17.41
C THR A 75 3.33 -28.10 16.59
N LYS A 76 4.54 -28.43 17.07
CA LYS A 76 5.79 -28.15 16.33
C LYS A 76 5.76 -28.74 14.91
N GLU A 77 5.24 -29.95 14.77
CA GLU A 77 5.10 -30.61 13.46
C GLU A 77 4.12 -29.88 12.54
N GLN A 78 2.98 -29.39 13.06
CA GLN A 78 2.04 -28.58 12.29
C GLN A 78 2.67 -27.24 11.88
N GLN A 79 3.39 -26.57 12.78
CA GLN A 79 4.09 -25.32 12.51
C GLN A 79 5.09 -25.47 11.36
N GLU A 80 5.93 -26.51 11.39
CA GLU A 80 6.91 -26.79 10.33
C GLU A 80 6.24 -27.06 8.98
N LYS A 81 5.17 -27.88 8.95
CA LYS A 81 4.42 -28.16 7.72
C LYS A 81 3.75 -26.91 7.14
N ILE A 82 3.11 -26.10 7.98
CA ILE A 82 2.45 -24.86 7.56
C ILE A 82 3.48 -23.84 7.09
N HIS A 83 4.60 -23.69 7.81
CA HIS A 83 5.68 -22.79 7.41
C HIS A 83 6.25 -23.17 6.04
N LYS A 84 6.47 -24.47 5.79
CA LYS A 84 6.89 -24.97 4.49
C LYS A 84 5.87 -24.64 3.39
N LEU A 85 4.57 -24.90 3.62
CA LEU A 85 3.51 -24.56 2.67
C LEU A 85 3.49 -23.06 2.31
N ILE A 86 3.61 -22.19 3.30
CA ILE A 86 3.64 -20.73 3.09
C ILE A 86 4.89 -20.33 2.29
N THR A 87 6.05 -20.91 2.62
CA THR A 87 7.32 -20.62 1.94
C THR A 87 7.28 -21.07 0.48
N ASP A 88 6.81 -22.29 0.21
CA ASP A 88 6.69 -22.85 -1.13
C ASP A 88 5.72 -22.01 -1.99
N GLN A 89 4.56 -21.66 -1.42
CA GLN A 89 3.58 -20.79 -2.07
C GLN A 89 4.14 -19.38 -2.35
N HIS A 90 4.91 -18.81 -1.42
CA HIS A 90 5.56 -17.52 -1.59
C HIS A 90 6.60 -17.54 -2.71
N ASN A 91 7.44 -18.57 -2.75
CA ASN A 91 8.45 -18.76 -3.79
C ASN A 91 7.79 -18.94 -5.16
N GLN A 92 6.75 -19.77 -5.25
CA GLN A 92 6.00 -19.95 -6.49
C GLN A 92 5.37 -18.65 -6.98
N MET A 93 4.78 -17.85 -6.09
CA MET A 93 4.23 -16.54 -6.44
C MET A 93 5.32 -15.57 -6.89
N ARG A 94 6.48 -15.57 -6.22
CA ARG A 94 7.62 -14.73 -6.58
C ARG A 94 8.15 -15.07 -7.97
N GLU A 95 8.34 -16.35 -8.27
CA GLU A 95 8.78 -16.81 -9.58
C GLU A 95 7.78 -16.47 -10.68
N GLN A 96 6.48 -16.71 -10.46
CA GLN A 96 5.45 -16.34 -11.42
C GLN A 96 5.39 -14.83 -11.64
N MET A 97 5.52 -14.03 -10.58
CA MET A 97 5.56 -12.57 -10.67
C MET A 97 6.80 -12.12 -11.44
N GLN A 98 7.97 -12.67 -11.13
CA GLN A 98 9.21 -12.34 -11.83
C GLN A 98 9.13 -12.70 -13.32
N LYS A 99 8.58 -13.88 -13.64
CA LYS A 99 8.35 -14.30 -15.03
C LYS A 99 7.43 -13.32 -15.77
N ARG A 100 6.29 -12.93 -15.17
CA ARG A 100 5.37 -11.93 -15.75
C ARG A 100 6.05 -10.58 -15.93
N LEU A 101 6.84 -10.12 -14.97
CA LEU A 101 7.57 -8.85 -15.07
C LEU A 101 8.64 -8.89 -16.17
N THR A 102 9.31 -10.02 -16.36
CA THR A 102 10.28 -10.20 -17.46
C THR A 102 9.57 -10.22 -18.82
N GLU A 103 8.49 -10.99 -18.96
CA GLU A 103 7.76 -11.15 -20.22
C GLU A 103 6.95 -9.89 -20.60
N ASN A 104 6.27 -9.28 -19.63
CA ASN A 104 5.39 -8.13 -19.85
C ASN A 104 6.04 -6.78 -19.51
N GLY A 105 7.30 -6.77 -19.08
CA GLY A 105 8.01 -5.57 -18.61
C GLY A 105 7.98 -4.38 -19.57
N PRO A 106 8.26 -4.56 -20.89
CA PRO A 106 8.13 -3.49 -21.88
C PRO A 106 6.70 -2.95 -21.97
N LYS A 107 5.70 -3.84 -22.06
CA LYS A 107 4.27 -3.46 -22.15
C LYS A 107 3.79 -2.73 -20.91
N LEU A 108 4.20 -3.18 -19.72
CA LEU A 108 3.86 -2.53 -18.46
C LEU A 108 4.49 -1.13 -18.35
N ARG A 109 5.70 -0.91 -18.91
CA ARG A 109 6.30 0.43 -18.97
C ARG A 109 5.52 1.35 -19.90
N GLU A 110 5.16 0.87 -21.08
CA GLU A 110 4.36 1.63 -22.03
C GLU A 110 2.98 1.99 -21.47
N LEU A 111 2.26 1.02 -20.89
CA LEU A 111 0.96 1.26 -20.25
C LEU A 111 1.06 2.28 -19.12
N ARG A 112 2.15 2.28 -18.33
CA ARG A 112 2.36 3.31 -17.29
C ARG A 112 2.50 4.70 -17.88
N THR A 113 3.26 4.86 -18.97
CA THR A 113 3.37 6.15 -19.68
C THR A 113 2.02 6.60 -20.21
N GLN A 114 1.30 5.72 -20.91
CA GLN A 114 -0.03 6.03 -21.45
C GLN A 114 -1.04 6.38 -20.34
N LEU A 115 -0.94 5.73 -19.18
CA LEU A 115 -1.81 6.00 -18.04
C LEU A 115 -1.50 7.36 -17.43
N GLN A 116 -0.22 7.74 -17.32
CA GLN A 116 0.19 9.08 -16.89
C GLN A 116 -0.30 10.17 -17.86
N ASP A 117 -0.20 9.92 -19.17
CA ASP A 117 -0.69 10.86 -20.20
C ASP A 117 -2.21 11.00 -20.16
N ALA A 118 -2.93 9.87 -20.08
CA ALA A 118 -4.39 9.85 -19.97
C ALA A 118 -4.88 10.55 -18.71
N GLN A 119 -4.20 10.34 -17.57
CA GLN A 119 -4.47 11.06 -16.34
C GLN A 119 -4.26 12.57 -16.57
N THR A 120 -3.13 12.99 -17.11
CA THR A 120 -2.82 14.41 -17.37
C THR A 120 -3.86 15.07 -18.28
N ALA A 121 -4.34 14.35 -19.29
CA ALA A 121 -5.39 14.81 -20.20
C ALA A 121 -6.81 14.76 -19.59
N GLY A 122 -6.99 14.17 -18.41
CA GLY A 122 -8.30 13.99 -17.78
C GLY A 122 -9.18 12.91 -18.44
N ASP A 123 -8.60 12.02 -19.26
CA ASP A 123 -9.31 10.98 -20.00
C ASP A 123 -9.56 9.74 -19.13
N ARG A 124 -10.64 9.80 -18.35
CA ARG A 124 -11.02 8.75 -17.39
C ARG A 124 -11.35 7.41 -18.05
N GLU A 125 -11.94 7.42 -19.25
CA GLU A 125 -12.28 6.17 -19.95
C GLU A 125 -11.01 5.43 -20.35
N LYS A 126 -10.02 6.16 -20.86
CA LYS A 126 -8.71 5.60 -21.19
C LYS A 126 -7.96 5.12 -19.96
N VAL A 127 -7.99 5.86 -18.85
CA VAL A 127 -7.41 5.41 -17.57
C VAL A 127 -7.99 4.07 -17.15
N LYS A 128 -9.33 3.94 -17.10
CA LYS A 128 -10.00 2.69 -16.72
C LYS A 128 -9.62 1.53 -17.63
N LYS A 129 -9.52 1.76 -18.94
CA LYS A 129 -9.11 0.73 -19.92
C LYS A 129 -7.66 0.29 -19.69
N LEU A 130 -6.74 1.23 -19.50
CA LEU A 130 -5.32 0.96 -19.26
C LEU A 130 -5.10 0.23 -17.92
N GLU A 131 -5.82 0.61 -16.87
CA GLU A 131 -5.81 -0.12 -15.59
C GLU A 131 -6.27 -1.58 -15.75
N GLY A 132 -7.30 -1.82 -16.57
CA GLY A 132 -7.76 -3.17 -16.92
C GLY A 132 -6.68 -3.99 -17.63
N GLN A 133 -6.00 -3.41 -18.61
CA GLN A 133 -4.89 -4.07 -19.33
C GLN A 133 -3.70 -4.35 -18.42
N MET A 134 -3.35 -3.42 -17.51
CA MET A 134 -2.33 -3.66 -16.50
C MET A 134 -2.72 -4.83 -15.59
N ARG A 135 -3.98 -4.88 -15.14
CA ARG A 135 -4.50 -5.99 -14.30
C ARG A 135 -4.41 -7.33 -15.01
N GLU A 136 -4.81 -7.38 -16.27
CA GLU A 136 -4.77 -8.59 -17.10
C GLU A 136 -3.33 -9.10 -17.28
N LEU A 137 -2.39 -8.21 -17.62
CA LEU A 137 -0.97 -8.57 -17.75
C LEU A 137 -0.34 -9.00 -16.41
N MET A 138 -0.81 -8.43 -15.30
CA MET A 138 -0.37 -8.81 -13.96
C MET A 138 -1.04 -10.08 -13.45
N GLY A 139 -2.14 -10.54 -14.07
CA GLY A 139 -2.82 -11.81 -13.82
C GLY A 139 -3.36 -11.96 -12.39
N ASP A 140 -4.05 -10.93 -11.89
CA ASP A 140 -4.55 -10.83 -10.52
C ASP A 140 -5.42 -12.03 -10.11
N ASP A 141 -6.21 -12.60 -11.03
CA ASP A 141 -7.13 -13.72 -10.74
C ASP A 141 -6.42 -14.98 -10.20
N LYS A 142 -5.17 -15.21 -10.59
CA LYS A 142 -4.42 -16.39 -10.12
C LYS A 142 -3.95 -16.26 -8.68
N THR A 143 -3.89 -15.03 -8.15
CA THR A 143 -3.43 -14.79 -6.77
C THR A 143 -4.48 -15.23 -5.74
N ASP A 144 -5.76 -14.99 -6.02
CA ASP A 144 -6.84 -15.40 -5.13
C ASP A 144 -7.00 -16.93 -5.09
N ALA A 145 -6.95 -17.59 -6.24
CA ALA A 145 -7.01 -19.05 -6.32
C ALA A 145 -5.85 -19.70 -5.55
N ALA A 146 -4.63 -19.18 -5.69
CA ALA A 146 -3.47 -19.71 -5.01
C ALA A 146 -3.52 -19.46 -3.49
N ARG A 147 -4.04 -18.30 -3.08
CA ARG A 147 -4.30 -17.98 -1.67
C ARG A 147 -5.37 -18.90 -1.07
N GLN A 148 -6.47 -19.14 -1.79
CA GLN A 148 -7.53 -20.03 -1.34
C GLN A 148 -7.02 -21.47 -1.20
N LYS A 149 -6.21 -21.92 -2.16
CA LYS A 149 -5.52 -23.22 -2.09
C LYS A 149 -4.67 -23.32 -0.83
N LEU A 150 -3.80 -22.34 -0.57
CA LEU A 150 -2.98 -22.31 0.65
C LEU A 150 -3.84 -22.42 1.92
N MET A 151 -4.95 -21.69 2.01
CA MET A 151 -5.83 -21.76 3.18
C MET A 151 -6.46 -23.15 3.36
N ASN A 152 -6.83 -23.81 2.27
CA ASN A 152 -7.40 -25.16 2.32
C ASN A 152 -6.33 -26.19 2.71
N ASP A 153 -5.11 -26.04 2.20
CA ASP A 153 -3.97 -26.91 2.55
C ASP A 153 -3.60 -26.75 4.03
N VAL A 154 -3.65 -25.53 4.57
CA VAL A 154 -3.48 -25.27 6.02
C VAL A 154 -4.61 -25.91 6.81
N GLU A 155 -5.87 -25.73 6.42
CA GLU A 155 -7.03 -26.30 7.11
C GLU A 155 -6.98 -27.83 7.19
N ALA A 156 -6.45 -28.50 6.16
CA ALA A 156 -6.28 -29.94 6.11
C ALA A 156 -5.27 -30.48 7.15
N LEU A 157 -4.33 -29.64 7.60
CA LEU A 157 -3.34 -29.99 8.63
C LEU A 157 -3.85 -29.76 10.06
N LEU A 158 -5.01 -29.13 10.22
CA LEU A 158 -5.58 -28.78 11.52
C LEU A 158 -6.49 -29.89 12.07
N THR A 159 -6.51 -30.03 13.40
CA THR A 159 -7.44 -30.91 14.10
C THR A 159 -8.88 -30.38 13.99
N ALA A 160 -9.87 -31.24 14.25
CA ALA A 160 -11.28 -30.84 14.24
C ALA A 160 -11.57 -29.65 15.19
N GLU A 161 -10.87 -29.59 16.33
CA GLU A 161 -11.01 -28.51 17.32
C GLU A 161 -10.37 -27.18 16.86
N GLN A 162 -9.32 -27.24 16.04
CA GLN A 162 -8.62 -26.05 15.53
C GLN A 162 -9.34 -25.40 14.34
N LYS A 163 -10.04 -26.18 13.52
CA LYS A 163 -10.76 -25.69 12.33
C LYS A 163 -11.71 -24.51 12.57
N PRO A 164 -12.60 -24.50 13.58
CA PRO A 164 -13.48 -23.36 13.82
C PRO A 164 -12.71 -22.07 14.19
N LYS A 165 -11.64 -22.19 15.00
CA LYS A 165 -10.75 -21.06 15.29
C LYS A 165 -10.06 -20.56 14.02
N PHE A 166 -9.58 -21.49 13.19
CA PHE A 166 -8.93 -21.14 11.92
C PHE A 166 -9.89 -20.43 10.96
N GLN A 167 -11.15 -20.84 10.85
CA GLN A 167 -12.13 -20.13 10.03
C GLN A 167 -12.33 -18.69 10.50
N LYS A 168 -12.37 -18.44 11.82
CA LYS A 168 -12.43 -17.09 12.37
C LYS A 168 -11.19 -16.27 12.00
N ILE A 169 -9.99 -16.84 12.19
CA ILE A 169 -8.72 -16.18 11.82
C ILE A 169 -8.66 -15.92 10.32
N LYS A 170 -9.10 -16.87 9.49
CA LYS A 170 -9.19 -16.76 8.04
C LYS A 170 -10.03 -15.55 7.64
N MET A 171 -11.19 -15.36 8.27
CA MET A 171 -12.02 -14.19 8.06
C MET A 171 -11.35 -12.90 8.53
N ASP A 172 -10.76 -12.88 9.73
CA ASP A 172 -10.24 -11.65 10.34
C ASP A 172 -8.93 -11.17 9.69
N VAL A 173 -8.03 -12.10 9.34
CA VAL A 173 -6.69 -11.80 8.81
C VAL A 173 -6.70 -11.70 7.29
N PHE A 174 -7.38 -12.64 6.62
CA PHE A 174 -7.24 -12.79 5.17
C PHE A 174 -8.36 -12.10 4.40
N ASN A 175 -9.52 -11.92 5.01
CA ASN A 175 -10.58 -11.10 4.45
C ASN A 175 -10.91 -9.96 5.43
N PRO A 176 -9.92 -9.09 5.76
CA PRO A 176 -10.09 -8.08 6.79
C PRO A 176 -11.34 -7.30 6.42
N ARG A 177 -12.38 -7.49 7.21
CA ARG A 177 -13.65 -6.82 6.98
C ARG A 177 -13.30 -5.34 7.09
N PRO A 178 -13.55 -4.52 6.07
CA PRO A 178 -13.49 -3.09 6.28
C PRO A 178 -14.38 -2.79 7.47
N SER A 179 -13.78 -2.26 8.54
CA SER A 179 -14.53 -1.96 9.75
C SER A 179 -15.63 -0.96 9.38
N LEU A 180 -16.89 -1.38 9.55
CA LEU A 180 -18.04 -0.51 9.31
C LEU A 180 -18.01 0.70 10.23
N GLU A 181 -17.38 0.55 11.40
CA GLU A 181 -17.19 1.62 12.38
C GLU A 181 -16.13 2.62 11.93
N GLU A 182 -15.06 2.15 11.31
CA GLU A 182 -13.94 3.02 10.89
C GLU A 182 -14.16 3.61 9.49
N ASN A 183 -15.06 3.03 8.69
CA ASN A 183 -15.27 3.41 7.30
C ASN A 183 -16.75 3.69 6.96
N PRO A 184 -17.21 4.94 7.14
CA PRO A 184 -18.58 5.34 6.85
C PRO A 184 -19.04 5.10 5.41
N GLU A 185 -18.11 5.03 4.44
CA GLU A 185 -18.43 4.71 3.04
C GLU A 185 -18.90 3.26 2.88
N VAL A 186 -18.23 2.36 3.59
CA VAL A 186 -18.54 0.93 3.57
C VAL A 186 -19.85 0.70 4.31
N LEU A 187 -20.07 1.44 5.41
CA LEU A 187 -21.34 1.46 6.12
C LEU A 187 -22.50 1.92 5.22
N LEU A 188 -22.32 3.03 4.48
CA LEU A 188 -23.35 3.53 3.56
C LEU A 188 -23.77 2.46 2.55
N ARG A 189 -22.80 1.76 1.95
CA ARG A 189 -23.08 0.66 1.00
C ARG A 189 -23.81 -0.51 1.65
N ALA A 190 -23.42 -0.87 2.87
CA ALA A 190 -24.11 -1.91 3.63
C ALA A 190 -25.58 -1.51 3.84
N VAL A 191 -25.83 -0.26 4.20
CA VAL A 191 -27.17 0.30 4.38
C VAL A 191 -27.97 0.36 3.08
N GLU A 192 -27.36 0.78 1.97
CA GLU A 192 -28.01 0.83 0.65
C GLU A 192 -28.50 -0.55 0.19
N SER A 193 -27.89 -1.64 0.68
CA SER A 193 -28.34 -3.00 0.41
C SER A 193 -29.59 -3.45 1.18
N LEU A 194 -30.07 -2.66 2.16
CA LEU A 194 -31.20 -3.02 3.03
C LEU A 194 -32.58 -2.52 2.55
N GLU A 195 -32.67 -1.94 1.34
CA GLU A 195 -33.92 -1.41 0.77
C GLU A 195 -34.68 -0.50 1.75
N LEU A 196 -34.01 0.56 2.24
CA LEU A 196 -34.62 1.50 3.18
C LEU A 196 -35.62 2.44 2.49
N PRO A 197 -36.63 2.95 3.23
CA PRO A 197 -37.42 4.09 2.79
C PRO A 197 -36.52 5.27 2.41
N LYS A 198 -36.88 5.99 1.34
CA LYS A 198 -36.07 7.08 0.76
C LYS A 198 -35.62 8.12 1.79
N ASP A 199 -36.52 8.53 2.69
CA ASP A 199 -36.22 9.54 3.71
C ASP A 199 -35.11 9.10 4.67
N LYS A 200 -35.08 7.81 5.05
CA LYS A 200 -34.01 7.25 5.90
C LYS A 200 -32.71 7.13 5.13
N ALA A 201 -32.77 6.67 3.88
CA ALA A 201 -31.60 6.55 3.01
C ALA A 201 -30.93 7.93 2.79
N ASP A 202 -31.72 8.97 2.48
CA ASP A 202 -31.23 10.33 2.29
C ASP A 202 -30.63 10.91 3.58
N LYS A 203 -31.25 10.64 4.74
CA LYS A 203 -30.71 11.06 6.05
C LYS A 203 -29.36 10.39 6.35
N ILE A 204 -29.25 9.07 6.13
CA ILE A 204 -27.99 8.34 6.34
C ILE A 204 -26.91 8.82 5.38
N LYS A 205 -27.26 9.08 4.12
CA LYS A 205 -26.35 9.65 3.13
C LYS A 205 -25.84 11.03 3.56
N GLY A 206 -26.73 11.90 4.06
CA GLY A 206 -26.36 13.21 4.61
C GLY A 206 -25.34 13.12 5.76
N LEU A 207 -25.50 12.17 6.69
CA LEU A 207 -24.53 11.93 7.77
C LEU A 207 -23.14 11.55 7.24
N VAL A 208 -23.10 10.70 6.21
CA VAL A 208 -21.84 10.27 5.59
C VAL A 208 -21.20 11.41 4.78
N ASP A 209 -21.99 12.23 4.07
CA ASP A 209 -21.50 13.40 3.34
C ASP A 209 -20.94 14.50 4.26
N GLU A 210 -21.56 14.72 5.42
CA GLU A 210 -21.04 15.60 6.46
C GLU A 210 -19.67 15.09 6.96
N TYR A 211 -19.57 13.79 7.24
CA TYR A 211 -18.30 13.17 7.59
C TYR A 211 -17.25 13.30 6.49
N ARG A 212 -17.59 13.08 5.22
CA ARG A 212 -16.67 13.28 4.10
C ARG A 212 -16.09 14.69 4.12
N THR A 213 -16.93 15.68 4.38
CA THR A 213 -16.52 17.09 4.45
C THR A 213 -15.59 17.34 5.63
N LYS A 214 -15.96 16.89 6.83
CA LYS A 214 -15.12 17.00 8.04
C LYS A 214 -13.79 16.26 7.88
N HIS A 215 -13.81 15.02 7.42
CA HIS A 215 -12.62 14.21 7.20
C HIS A 215 -11.70 14.83 6.13
N ARG A 216 -12.24 15.50 5.11
CA ARG A 216 -11.44 16.27 4.14
C ARG A 216 -10.76 17.47 4.78
N ALA A 217 -11.43 18.17 5.70
CA ALA A 217 -10.85 19.28 6.45
C ALA A 217 -9.79 18.82 7.46
N LEU A 218 -9.99 17.65 8.08
CA LEU A 218 -9.07 17.05 9.04
C LEU A 218 -7.81 16.46 8.40
N ARG A 219 -7.80 16.21 7.09
CA ARG A 219 -6.65 15.60 6.40
C ARG A 219 -5.40 16.47 6.56
N PRO A 220 -4.42 16.05 7.37
CA PRO A 220 -3.19 16.79 7.49
C PRO A 220 -2.38 16.65 6.20
N ARG A 221 -1.53 17.66 5.91
CA ARG A 221 -0.43 17.48 4.94
C ARG A 221 0.61 16.48 5.45
N ASP A 222 0.80 16.40 6.78
CA ASP A 222 1.77 15.55 7.45
C ASP A 222 1.03 14.63 8.43
N ARG A 223 1.24 13.31 8.41
CA ARG A 223 0.51 12.28 9.19
C ARG A 223 0.43 12.58 10.70
N ASP A 224 -0.47 13.48 11.09
CA ASP A 224 -0.68 13.89 12.47
C ASP A 224 -1.58 12.87 13.16
N GLU A 225 -1.05 12.22 14.19
CA GLU A 225 -1.75 11.25 15.01
C GLU A 225 -3.04 11.84 15.63
N LYS A 226 -3.04 13.15 15.94
CA LYS A 226 -4.22 13.83 16.46
C LYS A 226 -5.35 13.84 15.44
N ALA A 227 -5.05 14.19 14.19
CA ALA A 227 -6.04 14.20 13.12
C ALA A 227 -6.54 12.79 12.77
N GLU A 228 -5.68 11.77 12.85
CA GLU A 228 -6.12 10.38 12.70
C GLU A 228 -7.09 9.96 13.83
N LYS A 229 -6.81 10.35 15.08
CA LYS A 229 -7.73 10.11 16.21
C LYS A 229 -9.06 10.84 16.04
N GLU A 230 -9.04 12.10 15.61
CA GLU A 230 -10.25 12.88 15.33
C GLU A 230 -11.06 12.28 14.18
N ALA A 231 -10.40 11.83 13.11
CA ALA A 231 -11.05 11.13 12.00
C ALA A 231 -11.72 9.82 12.45
N LYS A 232 -11.05 9.02 13.30
CA LYS A 232 -11.62 7.79 13.88
C LYS A 232 -12.80 8.07 14.82
N ALA A 233 -12.72 9.13 15.62
CA ALA A 233 -13.83 9.54 16.47
C ALA A 233 -15.05 9.97 15.63
N ALA A 234 -14.81 10.73 14.56
CA ALA A 234 -15.85 11.16 13.64
C ALA A 234 -16.51 9.98 12.91
N SER A 235 -15.76 8.97 12.47
CA SER A 235 -16.34 7.78 11.84
C SER A 235 -17.17 6.95 12.82
N ALA A 236 -16.69 6.77 14.06
CA ALA A 236 -17.43 6.10 15.11
C ALA A 236 -18.75 6.82 15.47
N GLU A 237 -18.76 8.16 15.43
CA GLU A 237 -19.98 8.95 15.63
C GLU A 237 -21.01 8.72 14.52
N VAL A 238 -20.57 8.72 13.25
CA VAL A 238 -21.44 8.41 12.10
C VAL A 238 -22.00 7.00 12.24
N TYR A 239 -21.17 6.01 12.57
CA TYR A 239 -21.62 4.64 12.79
C TYR A 239 -22.74 4.58 13.82
N LYS A 240 -22.57 5.20 14.99
CA LYS A 240 -23.59 5.24 16.04
C LYS A 240 -24.90 5.88 15.56
N LYS A 241 -24.81 7.03 14.88
CA LYS A 241 -25.98 7.74 14.36
C LYS A 241 -26.73 6.92 13.31
N VAL A 242 -26.01 6.30 12.38
CA VAL A 242 -26.61 5.45 11.35
C VAL A 242 -27.28 4.23 11.96
N MET A 243 -26.62 3.53 12.89
CA MET A 243 -27.20 2.35 13.55
C MET A 243 -28.46 2.69 14.35
N ALA A 244 -28.58 3.90 14.90
CA ALA A 244 -29.78 4.36 15.60
C ALA A 244 -31.00 4.58 14.67
N GLU A 245 -30.79 4.82 13.37
CA GLU A 245 -31.87 4.98 12.39
C GLU A 245 -32.44 3.64 11.87
N LEU A 246 -31.67 2.56 12.07
CA LEU A 246 -31.98 1.21 11.62
C LEU A 246 -32.76 0.43 12.68
N THR A 247 -33.67 -0.44 12.24
CA THR A 247 -34.33 -1.41 13.13
C THR A 247 -33.32 -2.45 13.65
N PRO A 248 -33.60 -3.14 14.77
CA PRO A 248 -32.69 -4.18 15.28
C PRO A 248 -32.35 -5.26 14.25
N GLU A 249 -33.32 -5.67 13.42
CA GLU A 249 -33.09 -6.64 12.34
C GLU A 249 -32.16 -6.10 11.26
N GLN A 250 -32.35 -4.84 10.86
CA GLN A 250 -31.48 -4.15 9.90
C GLN A 250 -30.07 -3.99 10.45
N GLN A 251 -29.91 -3.65 11.73
CA GLN A 251 -28.61 -3.56 12.38
C GLN A 251 -27.86 -4.89 12.33
N THR A 252 -28.54 -6.02 12.56
CA THR A 252 -27.94 -7.36 12.41
C THR A 252 -27.50 -7.61 10.98
N LYS A 253 -28.35 -7.31 9.99
CA LYS A 253 -28.00 -7.45 8.57
C LYS A 253 -26.79 -6.58 8.18
N VAL A 254 -26.70 -5.33 8.65
CA VAL A 254 -25.52 -4.48 8.43
C VAL A 254 -24.26 -5.07 9.08
N LYS A 255 -24.33 -5.56 10.31
CA LYS A 255 -23.17 -6.17 11.00
C LYS A 255 -22.70 -7.47 10.32
N GLU A 256 -23.63 -8.21 9.74
CA GLU A 256 -23.36 -9.42 8.97
C GLU A 256 -22.98 -9.15 7.52
N TRP A 257 -23.27 -7.95 7.00
CA TRP A 257 -22.98 -7.56 5.64
C TRP A 257 -21.50 -7.73 5.31
N ARG A 258 -21.25 -8.30 4.13
CA ARG A 258 -19.91 -8.44 3.57
C ARG A 258 -19.92 -7.80 2.19
N PRO A 259 -18.98 -6.90 1.89
CA PRO A 259 -18.82 -6.46 0.51
C PRO A 259 -18.52 -7.70 -0.33
N SER A 260 -19.28 -7.89 -1.42
CA SER A 260 -18.93 -8.91 -2.40
C SER A 260 -17.50 -8.67 -2.85
N SER A 261 -16.65 -9.70 -2.76
CA SER A 261 -15.21 -9.62 -3.09
C SER A 261 -14.97 -9.01 -4.48
N THR A 262 -15.91 -9.19 -5.39
CA THR A 262 -15.87 -8.68 -6.77
C THR A 262 -15.92 -7.15 -6.85
N MET A 263 -16.48 -6.43 -5.86
CA MET A 263 -16.63 -4.98 -5.90
C MET A 263 -15.53 -4.21 -5.14
N MET A 264 -14.59 -4.88 -4.48
CA MET A 264 -13.50 -4.21 -3.76
C MET A 264 -12.34 -3.76 -4.67
N GLY A 265 -12.44 -4.01 -5.98
CA GLY A 265 -11.67 -3.33 -7.02
C GLY A 265 -12.08 -1.87 -7.19
N TRP A 266 -12.25 -1.13 -6.09
CA TRP A 266 -12.38 0.33 -6.15
C TRP A 266 -11.21 0.88 -6.96
N PRO A 267 -11.45 1.80 -7.92
CA PRO A 267 -10.38 2.49 -8.64
C PRO A 267 -9.53 3.22 -7.62
N ARG A 268 -8.40 2.61 -7.26
CA ARG A 268 -7.53 3.03 -6.17
C ARG A 268 -6.66 4.17 -6.70
N GLY A 269 -7.23 5.36 -6.87
CA GLY A 269 -6.42 6.58 -6.97
C GLY A 269 -6.77 7.63 -8.03
N GLU A 270 -8.00 7.75 -8.52
CA GLU A 270 -8.29 8.73 -9.59
C GLU A 270 -8.60 10.16 -9.12
N GLY A 271 -8.54 10.45 -7.80
CA GLY A 271 -9.01 11.75 -7.27
C GLY A 271 -8.00 12.59 -6.49
N ARG A 272 -6.76 12.14 -6.26
CA ARG A 272 -5.89 12.79 -5.25
C ARG A 272 -4.63 13.48 -5.76
N TRP A 273 -4.20 13.27 -7.01
CA TRP A 273 -2.97 13.89 -7.50
C TRP A 273 -3.16 15.13 -8.38
N GLN A 274 -4.40 15.57 -8.63
CA GLN A 274 -4.67 16.63 -9.60
C GLN A 274 -5.09 17.99 -9.06
N ARG A 275 -5.14 18.20 -7.73
CA ARG A 275 -5.47 19.52 -7.18
C ARG A 275 -4.28 20.12 -6.45
N GLY A 276 -3.28 20.54 -7.23
CA GLY A 276 -2.13 21.29 -6.73
C GLY A 276 -1.29 22.01 -7.77
N GLY A 277 -1.66 21.99 -9.07
CA GLY A 277 -0.86 22.58 -10.15
C GLY A 277 -1.44 23.83 -10.81
N GLU A 278 -2.75 24.09 -10.70
CA GLU A 278 -3.38 25.26 -11.32
C GLU A 278 -3.78 26.25 -10.22
N GLY A 279 -2.94 27.26 -9.97
CA GLY A 279 -3.30 28.38 -9.08
C GLY A 279 -2.17 29.05 -8.30
N ALA A 280 -0.91 28.61 -8.43
CA ALA A 280 0.23 29.29 -7.82
C ALA A 280 1.35 29.51 -8.86
N GLY A 281 1.05 30.30 -9.88
CA GLY A 281 1.99 30.57 -10.97
C GLY A 281 1.74 31.83 -11.79
N GLU A 282 0.62 32.55 -11.63
CA GLU A 282 0.48 33.92 -12.11
C GLU A 282 0.76 34.87 -10.94
N GLY A 283 2.04 35.19 -10.74
CA GLY A 283 2.44 36.05 -9.63
C GLY A 283 3.92 36.05 -9.30
N ARG A 284 4.79 35.77 -10.27
CA ARG A 284 6.20 36.16 -10.16
C ARG A 284 6.53 37.16 -11.24
N GLY A 285 6.23 38.41 -10.90
CA GLY A 285 7.14 39.53 -11.09
C GLY A 285 7.69 39.65 -12.50
N GLU A 286 6.90 40.28 -13.35
CA GLU A 286 7.35 41.37 -14.21
C GLU A 286 8.50 42.14 -13.53
N ARG A 287 9.74 41.69 -13.72
CA ARG A 287 10.95 42.48 -13.49
C ARG A 287 11.05 43.44 -14.68
N ARG A 288 10.12 44.41 -14.71
CA ARG A 288 10.28 45.63 -15.50
C ARG A 288 11.52 46.34 -15.00
N GLY A 289 12.36 46.74 -15.95
CA GLY A 289 13.57 47.49 -15.72
C GLY A 289 13.31 48.79 -14.95
N ALA A 290 14.12 49.02 -13.93
CA ALA A 290 14.81 50.28 -13.77
C ALA A 290 16.20 50.04 -14.37
N GLY A 291 16.59 50.67 -15.48
CA GLY A 291 16.72 52.12 -15.54
C GLY A 291 18.00 52.55 -14.82
N ARG A 292 19.15 51.94 -15.14
CA ARG A 292 20.47 52.47 -14.75
C ARG A 292 20.83 53.56 -15.76
N GLN A 293 20.31 54.76 -15.56
CA GLN A 293 20.71 55.99 -16.23
C GLN A 293 21.83 56.66 -15.44
N GLY A 294 22.86 57.10 -16.17
CA GLY A 294 23.61 58.32 -15.84
C GLY A 294 24.85 58.15 -14.97
N ASP A 295 25.96 57.71 -15.58
CA ASP A 295 27.28 58.22 -15.21
C ASP A 295 27.33 59.71 -15.63
N ALA A 296 27.54 60.60 -14.68
CA ALA A 296 27.81 62.01 -14.93
C ALA A 296 29.32 62.25 -15.09
N PRO A 297 29.75 63.15 -15.99
CA PRO A 297 31.15 63.48 -16.19
C PRO A 297 31.68 64.35 -15.04
N THR A 298 32.90 64.05 -14.59
CA THR A 298 33.71 64.91 -13.73
C THR A 298 34.16 66.15 -14.50
N GLU A 299 33.69 67.33 -14.08
CA GLU A 299 34.26 68.62 -14.47
C GLU A 299 35.58 68.86 -13.72
N ASP A 300 36.65 69.01 -14.49
CA ASP A 300 37.92 69.60 -14.10
C ASP A 300 37.71 71.08 -13.71
N LYS A 301 38.27 71.49 -12.57
CA LYS A 301 38.49 72.91 -12.24
C LYS A 301 39.96 73.25 -12.44
N PRO A 302 40.29 74.40 -13.06
CA PRO A 302 41.65 74.90 -13.13
C PRO A 302 42.11 75.44 -11.76
N LYS A 303 43.39 75.24 -11.47
CA LYS A 303 44.12 75.93 -10.39
C LYS A 303 44.47 77.35 -10.85
N GLU A 304 44.17 78.33 -10.01
CA GLU A 304 44.97 79.56 -9.90
C GLU A 304 46.13 79.34 -8.93
#